data_AF-A0A6J0BS74-F1
#
_entry.id   AF-A0A6J0BS74-F1
#
_cell.length_a   1.000
_cell.length_b   1.000
_cell.length_c   1.000
_cell.angle_alpha   90.00
_cell.angle_beta   90.00
_cell.angle_gamma   90.00
#
_symmetry.space_group_name_H-M   'P 1'
#
loop_
_entity.id
_entity.type
_entity.pdbx_description
1 polymer ?
#
loop_
_entity_poly.entity_id
_entity_poly.type
_entity_poly.pdbx_seq_one_letter_code
_entity_poly.pdbx_strand_id
1 'polypeptide(L)'
;MVNKNQQVQSKIRTFYYLEPGQKLSSTKISERKLMLIAPRSEYKRLVDYTNQSERMTVVAEKERAKLAAIRKATYEMSKHWNNTNENVKRRRRAELLAKRKQEDEIRARFAKEIAEQNAAEREKVVEEARRLLLYKKPLCRLLNGALLTSECFRERDAQLAFEKTLRGVDEEQEKEYAKILKQEAEDFEEAERRKAAEREKKNRAYGEELKKQIDDDRNNLKRADREEYLMGRQDLINMAREIREIKECEDEQVGVNYNYTLHTTGL
;
A
#
# COMPACT_ATOMS: atom_id res chain seq x y z
N MET A 1 21.54 54.42 -120.67
CA MET A 1 20.63 55.35 -121.37
C MET A 1 19.59 54.55 -122.14
N VAL A 2 18.39 54.35 -121.59
CA VAL A 2 17.16 54.13 -122.37
C VAL A 2 16.02 54.75 -121.57
N ASN A 3 15.57 55.90 -122.07
CA ASN A 3 14.35 56.59 -121.64
C ASN A 3 13.15 55.65 -121.85
N LYS A 4 12.52 55.20 -120.75
CA LYS A 4 11.16 54.61 -120.78
C LYS A 4 10.32 55.09 -119.59
N ASN A 5 10.48 56.35 -119.18
CA ASN A 5 9.47 57.06 -118.39
C ASN A 5 8.46 57.71 -119.35
N GLN A 6 7.78 56.91 -120.17
CA GLN A 6 6.45 57.31 -120.59
C GLN A 6 5.56 57.10 -119.38
N GLN A 7 5.36 58.16 -118.59
CA GLN A 7 4.18 58.26 -117.75
C GLN A 7 2.98 58.15 -118.68
N VAL A 8 2.50 56.92 -118.89
CA VAL A 8 1.14 56.71 -119.38
C VAL A 8 0.28 57.30 -118.28
N GLN A 9 -0.14 58.55 -118.47
CA GLN A 9 -1.12 59.17 -117.59
C GLN A 9 -2.35 58.26 -117.62
N SER A 10 -2.54 57.48 -116.56
CA SER A 10 -3.71 56.67 -116.27
C SER A 10 -4.88 57.61 -115.98
N LYS A 11 -5.29 58.38 -117.00
CA LYS A 11 -6.44 59.27 -116.91
C LYS A 11 -7.66 58.41 -116.70
N ILE A 12 -8.15 58.41 -115.48
CA ILE A 12 -9.52 58.04 -115.17
C ILE A 12 -10.39 58.97 -116.02
N ARG A 13 -11.20 58.40 -116.92
CA ARG A 13 -12.09 59.17 -117.78
C ARG A 13 -13.53 58.91 -117.39
N THR A 14 -14.30 59.98 -117.25
CA THR A 14 -15.74 59.94 -117.06
C THR A 14 -16.45 60.11 -118.39
N PHE A 15 -17.35 59.19 -118.71
CA PHE A 15 -18.22 59.27 -119.87
C PHE A 15 -19.67 59.09 -119.43
N TYR A 16 -20.61 59.65 -120.18
CA TYR A 16 -22.01 59.29 -120.02
C TYR A 16 -22.27 57.95 -120.71
N TYR A 17 -22.84 57.01 -119.97
CA TYR A 17 -23.30 55.75 -120.52
C TYR A 17 -24.61 55.97 -121.27
N LEU A 18 -24.66 55.51 -122.52
CA LEU A 18 -25.85 55.56 -123.37
C LEU A 18 -26.21 54.13 -123.75
N GLU A 19 -27.49 53.80 -123.65
CA GLU A 19 -27.99 52.52 -124.13
C GLU A 19 -27.99 52.49 -125.67
N PRO A 20 -27.84 51.30 -126.30
CA PRO A 20 -27.75 51.19 -127.76
C PRO A 20 -28.95 51.88 -128.46
N GLY A 21 -28.68 52.85 -129.33
CA GLY A 21 -29.70 53.62 -130.06
C GLY A 21 -30.04 55.00 -129.47
N GLN A 22 -29.58 55.33 -128.25
CA GLN A 22 -29.77 56.65 -127.65
C GLN A 22 -28.61 57.61 -127.98
N LYS A 23 -28.94 58.90 -128.18
CA LYS A 23 -27.95 59.98 -128.37
C LYS A 23 -28.01 60.95 -127.19
N LEU A 24 -26.92 61.67 -126.93
CA LEU A 24 -26.87 62.66 -125.85
C LEU A 24 -27.98 63.73 -125.96
N SER A 25 -28.41 64.06 -127.18
CA SER A 25 -29.49 65.01 -127.44
C SER A 25 -30.89 64.48 -127.13
N SER A 26 -31.10 63.15 -127.14
CA SER A 26 -32.43 62.54 -126.95
C SER A 26 -32.75 62.20 -125.49
N THR A 27 -31.76 62.23 -124.60
CA THR A 27 -31.91 61.80 -123.20
C THR A 27 -31.76 62.98 -122.23
N LYS A 28 -32.71 63.13 -121.30
CA LYS A 28 -32.70 64.18 -120.27
C LYS A 28 -31.45 64.06 -119.39
N ILE A 29 -30.88 65.20 -118.98
CA ILE A 29 -29.61 65.27 -118.22
C ILE A 29 -29.70 64.47 -116.90
N SER A 30 -30.87 64.46 -116.25
CA SER A 30 -31.11 63.73 -114.99
C SER A 30 -31.03 62.20 -115.11
N GLU A 31 -31.22 61.66 -116.32
CA GLU A 31 -31.25 60.22 -116.57
C GLU A 31 -29.90 59.68 -117.10
N ARG A 32 -28.93 60.57 -117.33
CA ARG A 32 -27.60 60.19 -117.84
C ARG A 32 -26.77 59.54 -116.74
N LYS A 33 -26.54 58.24 -116.85
CA LYS A 33 -25.64 57.50 -115.96
C LYS A 33 -24.19 57.84 -116.29
N LEU A 34 -23.41 58.26 -115.30
CA LEU A 34 -21.97 58.49 -115.43
C LEU A 34 -21.22 57.17 -115.26
N MET A 35 -20.34 56.83 -116.20
CA MET A 35 -19.44 55.68 -116.13
C MET A 35 -18.00 56.16 -115.98
N LEU A 36 -17.31 55.58 -115.01
CA LEU A 36 -15.90 55.82 -114.74
C LEU A 36 -15.07 54.71 -115.39
N ILE A 37 -14.26 55.04 -116.40
CA ILE A 37 -13.32 54.10 -117.02
C ILE A 37 -11.96 54.34 -116.37
N ALA A 38 -11.55 53.40 -115.52
CA ALA A 38 -10.25 53.39 -114.86
C ALA A 38 -9.38 52.24 -115.37
N PRO A 39 -8.06 52.44 -115.50
CA PRO A 39 -7.14 51.34 -115.80
C PRO A 39 -7.09 50.34 -114.64
N ARG A 40 -6.88 49.07 -114.99
CA ARG A 40 -6.96 47.93 -114.05
C ARG A 40 -6.03 48.06 -112.85
N SER A 41 -4.89 48.75 -112.98
CA SER A 41 -3.95 49.01 -111.88
C SER A 41 -4.52 49.96 -110.83
N GLU A 42 -5.19 51.04 -111.24
CA GLU A 42 -5.80 52.01 -110.32
C GLU A 42 -7.06 51.44 -109.67
N TYR A 43 -7.85 50.65 -110.42
CA TYR A 43 -8.98 49.91 -109.85
C TYR A 43 -8.51 48.96 -108.75
N LYS A 44 -7.42 48.20 -108.96
CA LYS A 44 -6.85 47.34 -107.91
C LYS A 44 -6.41 48.13 -106.68
N ARG A 45 -5.78 49.30 -106.84
CA ARG A 45 -5.41 50.16 -105.70
C ARG A 45 -6.61 50.68 -104.92
N LEU A 46 -7.68 51.08 -105.61
CA LEU A 46 -8.93 51.49 -104.98
C LEU A 46 -9.58 50.32 -104.22
N VAL A 47 -9.57 49.12 -104.81
CA VAL A 47 -10.03 47.88 -104.14
C VAL A 47 -9.14 47.53 -102.94
N ASP A 48 -7.82 47.68 -103.06
CA ASP A 48 -6.88 47.40 -101.97
C ASP A 48 -7.02 48.40 -100.81
N TYR A 49 -7.30 49.68 -101.11
CA TYR A 49 -7.53 50.71 -100.11
C TYR A 49 -8.90 50.54 -99.42
N THR A 50 -9.95 50.22 -100.18
CA THR A 50 -11.27 49.91 -99.62
C THR A 50 -11.26 48.66 -98.76
N ASN A 51 -10.44 47.65 -99.10
CA ASN A 51 -10.27 46.42 -98.33
C ASN A 51 -9.12 46.49 -97.29
N GLN A 52 -8.46 47.65 -97.13
CA GLN A 52 -7.33 47.80 -96.20
C GLN A 52 -7.77 47.61 -94.75
N SER A 53 -8.94 48.14 -94.39
CA SER A 53 -9.56 47.96 -93.08
C SER A 53 -9.76 46.48 -92.77
N GLU A 54 -10.35 45.73 -93.71
CA GLU A 54 -10.60 44.28 -93.59
C GLU A 54 -9.30 43.47 -93.45
N ARG A 55 -8.24 43.85 -94.16
CA ARG A 55 -6.92 43.22 -93.99
C ARG A 55 -6.33 43.47 -92.60
N MET A 56 -6.46 44.69 -92.10
CA MET A 56 -5.98 45.06 -90.77
C MET A 56 -6.79 44.36 -89.68
N THR A 57 -8.10 44.19 -89.85
CA THR A 57 -8.92 43.40 -88.92
C THR A 57 -8.50 41.94 -88.93
N VAL A 58 -8.28 41.33 -90.10
CA VAL A 58 -7.82 39.94 -90.21
C VAL A 58 -6.45 39.73 -89.54
N VAL A 59 -5.51 40.67 -89.67
CA VAL A 59 -4.22 40.60 -88.98
C VAL A 59 -4.39 40.76 -87.47
N ALA A 60 -5.17 41.74 -87.03
CA ALA A 60 -5.45 41.97 -85.61
C ALA A 60 -6.17 40.78 -84.96
N GLU A 61 -7.09 40.13 -85.67
CA GLU A 61 -7.78 38.92 -85.23
C GLU A 61 -6.81 37.75 -85.07
N LYS A 62 -5.89 37.57 -86.02
CA LYS A 62 -4.83 36.54 -85.92
C LYS A 62 -3.91 36.79 -84.72
N GLU A 63 -3.53 38.04 -84.45
CA GLU A 63 -2.72 38.39 -83.29
C GLU A 63 -3.47 38.20 -81.96
N ARG A 64 -4.74 38.61 -81.91
CA ARG A 64 -5.62 38.35 -80.75
C ARG A 64 -5.78 36.84 -80.50
N ALA A 65 -5.95 36.05 -81.55
CA ALA A 65 -6.04 34.59 -81.44
C ALA A 65 -4.74 33.98 -80.90
N LYS A 66 -3.57 34.43 -81.39
CA LYS A 66 -2.26 34.01 -80.87
C LYS A 66 -2.07 34.37 -79.40
N LEU A 67 -2.38 35.61 -79.00
CA LEU A 67 -2.30 36.05 -77.60
C LEU A 67 -3.28 35.28 -76.70
N ALA A 68 -4.49 35.00 -77.19
CA ALA A 68 -5.45 34.18 -76.47
C ALA A 68 -4.95 32.73 -76.29
N ALA A 69 -4.32 32.14 -77.32
CA ALA A 69 -3.73 30.81 -77.25
C ALA A 69 -2.59 30.75 -76.22
N ILE A 70 -1.69 31.74 -76.21
CA ILE A 70 -0.60 31.83 -75.22
C ILE A 70 -1.16 31.98 -73.81
N ARG A 71 -2.15 32.86 -73.61
CA ARG A 71 -2.81 33.04 -72.30
C ARG A 71 -3.47 31.75 -71.81
N LYS A 72 -4.13 31.00 -72.69
CA LYS A 72 -4.71 29.70 -72.35
C LYS A 72 -3.63 28.70 -71.93
N ALA A 73 -2.55 28.58 -72.70
CA ALA A 73 -1.44 27.69 -72.37
C ALA A 73 -0.80 28.05 -71.02
N THR A 74 -0.54 29.34 -70.76
CA THR A 74 0.00 29.80 -69.46
C THR A 74 -0.96 29.53 -68.29
N TYR A 75 -2.26 29.71 -68.50
CA TYR A 75 -3.28 29.41 -67.49
C TYR A 75 -3.33 27.91 -67.19
N GLU A 76 -3.36 27.05 -68.21
CA GLU A 76 -3.39 25.59 -68.05
C GLU A 76 -2.16 25.07 -67.29
N MET A 77 -0.98 25.63 -67.57
CA MET A 77 0.24 25.30 -66.83
C MET A 77 0.16 25.74 -65.36
N SER A 78 -0.30 26.97 -65.09
CA SER A 78 -0.32 27.55 -63.73
C SER A 78 -1.50 27.13 -62.86
N LYS A 79 -2.58 26.61 -63.46
CA LYS A 79 -3.78 26.13 -62.76
C LYS A 79 -3.48 25.06 -61.71
N HIS A 80 -2.51 24.21 -62.00
CA HIS A 80 -2.13 23.08 -61.14
C HIS A 80 -0.94 23.40 -60.21
N TRP A 81 -0.42 24.63 -60.23
CA TRP A 81 0.66 25.01 -59.34
C TRP A 81 0.15 25.13 -57.92
N ASN A 82 0.77 24.37 -57.01
CA ASN A 82 0.38 24.32 -55.60
C ASN A 82 0.55 25.66 -54.88
N ASN A 83 1.43 26.54 -55.39
CA ASN A 83 1.76 27.82 -54.79
C ASN A 83 0.87 28.98 -55.27
N THR A 84 -0.05 28.73 -56.20
CA THR A 84 -1.04 29.75 -56.61
C THR A 84 -1.96 30.08 -55.42
N ASN A 85 -2.22 31.36 -55.18
CA ASN A 85 -3.00 31.85 -54.03
C ASN A 85 -4.36 31.13 -53.88
N GLU A 86 -5.03 30.84 -54.99
CA GLU A 86 -6.30 30.09 -54.99
C GLU A 86 -6.16 28.66 -54.47
N ASN A 87 -5.11 27.94 -54.89
CA ASN A 87 -4.83 26.58 -54.44
C ASN A 87 -4.42 26.57 -52.96
N VAL A 88 -3.63 27.55 -52.51
CA VAL A 88 -3.28 27.72 -51.09
C VAL A 88 -4.54 28.01 -50.25
N LYS A 89 -5.43 28.90 -50.70
CA LYS A 89 -6.71 29.19 -50.04
C LYS A 89 -7.60 27.95 -49.99
N ARG A 90 -7.67 27.17 -51.08
CA ARG A 90 -8.43 25.90 -51.13
C ARG A 90 -7.88 24.89 -50.12
N ARG A 91 -6.56 24.72 -50.06
CA ARG A 91 -5.90 23.80 -49.12
C ARG A 91 -6.17 24.19 -47.66
N ARG A 92 -5.98 25.47 -47.31
CA ARG A 92 -6.28 25.98 -45.95
C ARG A 92 -7.73 25.75 -45.55
N ARG A 93 -8.68 25.97 -46.47
CA ARG A 93 -10.11 25.68 -46.22
C ARG A 93 -10.35 24.18 -45.98
N ALA A 94 -9.73 23.31 -46.78
CA ALA A 94 -9.84 21.87 -46.61
C ALA A 94 -9.24 21.40 -45.27
N GLU A 95 -8.07 21.92 -44.88
CA GLU A 95 -7.43 21.66 -43.59
C GLU A 95 -8.32 22.12 -42.42
N LEU A 96 -8.91 23.33 -42.50
CA LEU A 96 -9.82 23.83 -41.47
C LEU A 96 -11.08 22.98 -41.36
N LEU A 97 -11.66 22.54 -42.48
CA LEU A 97 -12.81 21.64 -42.48
C LEU A 97 -12.45 20.27 -41.89
N ALA A 98 -11.28 19.74 -42.20
CA ALA A 98 -10.79 18.48 -41.63
C ALA A 98 -10.62 18.59 -40.11
N LYS A 99 -10.01 19.68 -39.62
CA LYS A 99 -9.88 19.94 -38.17
C LYS A 99 -11.22 20.05 -37.47
N ARG A 100 -12.17 20.80 -38.04
CA ARG A 100 -13.53 20.91 -37.49
C ARG A 100 -14.21 19.55 -37.38
N LYS A 101 -14.13 18.72 -38.43
CA LYS A 101 -14.68 17.36 -38.40
C LYS A 101 -14.06 16.51 -37.29
N GLN A 102 -12.74 16.57 -37.12
CA GLN A 102 -12.05 15.85 -36.04
C GLN A 102 -12.48 16.34 -34.66
N GLU A 103 -12.59 17.66 -34.46
CA GLU A 103 -13.07 18.23 -33.19
C GLU A 103 -14.52 17.82 -32.89
N ASP A 104 -15.40 17.85 -33.89
CA ASP A 104 -16.79 17.42 -33.77
C ASP A 104 -16.91 15.92 -33.45
N GLU A 105 -16.07 15.08 -34.06
CA GLU A 105 -16.00 13.65 -33.75
C GLU A 105 -15.53 13.39 -32.32
N ILE A 106 -14.52 14.12 -31.85
CA ILE A 106 -14.03 14.03 -30.46
C ILE A 106 -15.13 14.45 -29.49
N ARG A 107 -15.81 15.57 -29.75
CA ARG A 107 -16.93 16.04 -28.92
C ARG A 107 -18.08 15.03 -28.91
N ALA A 108 -18.40 14.43 -30.05
CA ALA A 108 -19.45 13.43 -30.14
C ALA A 108 -19.09 12.15 -29.37
N ARG A 109 -17.83 11.70 -29.41
CA ARG A 109 -17.36 10.57 -28.60
C ARG A 109 -17.42 10.88 -27.10
N PHE A 110 -16.90 12.03 -26.70
CA PHE A 110 -16.94 12.48 -25.31
C PHE A 110 -18.38 12.60 -24.78
N ALA A 111 -19.29 13.16 -25.57
CA ALA A 111 -20.70 13.26 -25.20
C ALA A 111 -21.35 11.88 -25.03
N LYS A 112 -21.00 10.89 -25.88
CA LYS A 112 -21.47 9.50 -25.73
C LYS A 112 -20.91 8.85 -24.47
N GLU A 113 -19.61 8.99 -24.22
CA GLU A 113 -18.96 8.44 -23.01
C GLU A 113 -19.59 9.00 -21.73
N ILE A 114 -19.81 10.32 -21.66
CA ILE A 114 -20.49 10.94 -20.52
C ILE A 114 -21.93 10.46 -20.41
N ALA A 115 -22.65 10.33 -21.53
CA ALA A 115 -24.03 9.86 -21.51
C ALA A 115 -24.11 8.42 -20.98
N GLU A 116 -23.18 7.55 -21.38
CA GLU A 116 -23.07 6.16 -20.92
C GLU A 116 -22.72 6.10 -19.42
N GLN A 117 -21.74 6.90 -18.97
CA GLN A 117 -21.38 6.98 -17.55
C GLN A 117 -22.56 7.45 -16.69
N ASN A 118 -23.22 8.53 -17.10
CA ASN A 118 -24.39 9.05 -16.40
C ASN A 118 -25.56 8.05 -16.40
N ALA A 119 -25.76 7.29 -17.47
CA ALA A 119 -26.77 6.24 -17.52
C ALA A 119 -26.46 5.13 -16.51
N ALA A 120 -25.21 4.66 -16.47
CA ALA A 120 -24.77 3.65 -15.51
C ALA A 120 -24.89 4.13 -14.06
N GLU A 121 -24.56 5.40 -13.77
CA GLU A 121 -24.76 5.99 -12.45
C GLU A 121 -26.24 6.06 -12.07
N ARG A 122 -27.10 6.47 -13.00
CA ARG A 122 -28.56 6.49 -12.77
C ARG A 122 -29.10 5.10 -12.48
N GLU A 123 -28.62 4.08 -13.19
CA GLU A 123 -29.02 2.69 -12.95
C GLU A 123 -28.62 2.25 -11.54
N LYS A 124 -27.39 2.52 -11.10
CA LYS A 124 -26.95 2.22 -9.72
C LYS A 124 -27.82 2.90 -8.67
N VAL A 125 -28.11 4.19 -8.84
CA VAL A 125 -28.97 4.94 -7.92
C VAL A 125 -30.38 4.33 -7.87
N VAL A 126 -30.93 3.93 -9.03
CA VAL A 126 -32.24 3.28 -9.09
C VAL A 126 -32.22 1.91 -8.42
N GLU A 127 -31.16 1.11 -8.60
CA GLU A 127 -30.99 -0.18 -7.94
C GLU A 127 -30.90 -0.03 -6.41
N GLU A 128 -30.12 0.92 -5.92
CA GLU A 128 -30.02 1.22 -4.49
C GLU A 128 -31.37 1.66 -3.92
N ALA A 129 -32.07 2.55 -4.61
CA ALA A 129 -33.42 2.96 -4.23
C ALA A 129 -34.40 1.78 -4.18
N ARG A 130 -34.35 0.87 -5.18
CA ARG A 130 -35.16 -0.36 -5.19
C ARG A 130 -34.83 -1.27 -4.01
N ARG A 131 -33.55 -1.46 -3.68
CA ARG A 131 -33.13 -2.23 -2.50
C ARG A 131 -33.67 -1.63 -1.22
N LEU A 132 -33.56 -0.32 -1.03
CA LEU A 132 -34.09 0.36 0.14
C LEU A 132 -35.62 0.24 0.26
N LEU A 133 -36.34 0.37 -0.86
CA LEU A 133 -37.79 0.16 -0.88
C LEU A 133 -38.15 -1.27 -0.50
N LEU A 134 -37.40 -2.26 -0.98
CA LEU A 134 -37.59 -3.67 -0.61
C LEU A 134 -37.39 -3.87 0.90
N TYR A 135 -36.29 -3.35 1.47
CA TYR A 135 -36.02 -3.45 2.91
C TYR A 135 -37.06 -2.74 3.78
N LYS A 136 -37.70 -1.68 3.26
CA LYS A 136 -38.79 -0.99 3.96
C LYS A 136 -40.10 -1.78 3.98
N LYS A 137 -40.28 -2.79 3.11
CA LYS A 137 -41.51 -3.60 3.09
C LYS A 137 -41.68 -4.34 4.43
N PRO A 138 -42.91 -4.40 4.98
CA PRO A 138 -43.15 -4.96 6.31
C PRO A 138 -42.74 -6.43 6.44
N LEU A 139 -42.98 -7.23 5.41
CA LEU A 139 -42.59 -8.65 5.40
C LEU A 139 -41.07 -8.82 5.42
N CYS A 140 -40.32 -8.00 4.67
CA CYS A 140 -38.85 -8.05 4.67
C CYS A 140 -38.28 -7.60 6.03
N ARG A 141 -38.90 -6.61 6.68
CA ARG A 141 -38.53 -6.22 8.05
C ARG A 141 -38.76 -7.35 9.04
N LEU A 142 -39.89 -8.05 8.93
CA LEU A 142 -40.20 -9.20 9.78
C LEU A 142 -39.17 -10.32 9.57
N LEU A 143 -38.87 -10.64 8.31
CA LEU A 143 -37.88 -11.67 7.97
C LEU A 143 -36.48 -11.32 8.49
N ASN A 144 -36.05 -10.07 8.29
CA ASN A 144 -34.76 -9.60 8.80
C ASN A 144 -34.71 -9.61 10.33
N GLY A 145 -35.81 -9.26 10.99
CA GLY A 145 -35.95 -9.37 12.44
C GLY A 145 -35.85 -10.83 12.91
N ALA A 146 -36.54 -11.75 12.24
CA ALA A 146 -36.47 -13.18 12.54
C ALA A 146 -35.04 -13.73 12.35
N LEU A 147 -34.37 -13.34 11.27
CA LEU A 147 -32.97 -13.71 11.01
C LEU A 147 -32.04 -13.19 12.12
N LEU A 148 -32.19 -11.93 12.52
CA LEU A 148 -31.40 -11.36 13.62
C LEU A 148 -31.64 -12.16 14.91
N THR A 149 -32.90 -12.44 15.24
CA THR A 149 -33.22 -13.21 16.45
C THR A 149 -32.66 -14.64 16.40
N SER A 150 -32.65 -15.30 15.23
CA SER A 150 -32.09 -16.65 15.12
C SER A 150 -30.58 -16.66 15.33
N GLU A 151 -29.87 -15.66 14.79
CA GLU A 151 -28.43 -15.53 15.03
C GLU A 151 -28.15 -15.22 16.51
N CYS A 152 -28.93 -14.35 17.16
CA CYS A 152 -28.80 -14.10 18.60
C CYS A 152 -29.02 -15.37 19.44
N PHE A 153 -29.99 -16.23 19.08
CA PHE A 153 -30.18 -17.51 19.77
C PHE A 153 -28.99 -18.44 19.57
N ARG A 154 -28.47 -18.52 18.35
CA ARG A 154 -27.28 -19.33 18.03
C ARG A 154 -26.05 -18.87 18.83
N GLU A 155 -25.82 -17.56 18.91
CA GLU A 155 -24.74 -16.99 19.72
C GLU A 155 -24.94 -17.27 21.21
N ARG A 156 -26.18 -17.16 21.72
CA ARG A 156 -26.50 -17.47 23.12
C ARG A 156 -26.24 -18.94 23.44
N ASP A 157 -26.61 -19.86 22.57
CA ASP A 157 -26.35 -21.29 22.78
C ASP A 157 -24.84 -21.58 22.82
N ALA A 158 -24.06 -20.90 21.98
CA ALA A 158 -22.60 -20.98 22.02
C ALA A 158 -22.02 -20.43 23.33
N GLN A 159 -22.54 -19.30 23.83
CA GLN A 159 -22.15 -18.75 25.12
C GLN A 159 -22.48 -19.70 26.28
N LEU A 160 -23.67 -20.31 26.28
CA LEU A 160 -24.06 -21.29 27.29
C LEU A 160 -23.18 -22.54 27.25
N ALA A 161 -22.81 -23.02 26.06
CA ALA A 161 -21.87 -24.12 25.91
C ALA A 161 -20.49 -23.74 26.48
N PHE A 162 -20.00 -22.54 26.17
CA PHE A 162 -18.73 -22.04 26.68
C PHE A 162 -18.74 -21.88 28.21
N GLU A 163 -19.82 -21.36 28.79
CA GLU A 163 -19.97 -21.23 30.24
C GLU A 163 -19.95 -22.60 30.94
N LYS A 164 -20.57 -23.63 30.34
CA LYS A 164 -20.47 -25.00 30.86
C LYS A 164 -19.05 -25.53 30.82
N THR A 165 -18.30 -25.24 29.76
CA THR A 165 -16.88 -25.64 29.68
C THR A 165 -16.03 -24.94 30.73
N LEU A 166 -16.26 -23.65 30.98
CA LEU A 166 -15.56 -22.91 32.05
C LEU A 166 -15.83 -23.52 33.42
N ARG A 167 -17.10 -23.78 33.74
CA ARG A 167 -17.46 -24.44 35.00
C ARG A 167 -16.79 -25.81 35.16
N GLY A 168 -16.71 -26.60 34.08
CA GLY A 168 -15.99 -27.87 34.10
C GLY A 168 -14.50 -27.70 34.42
N VAL A 169 -13.85 -26.70 33.83
CA VAL A 169 -12.44 -26.38 34.10
C VAL A 169 -12.25 -25.91 35.55
N ASP A 170 -13.11 -25.04 36.05
CA ASP A 170 -13.05 -24.54 37.43
C ASP A 170 -13.18 -25.70 38.43
N GLU A 171 -14.14 -26.61 38.21
CA GLU A 171 -14.31 -27.81 39.03
C GLU A 171 -13.09 -28.75 38.98
N GLU A 172 -12.42 -28.87 37.83
CA GLU A 172 -11.19 -29.65 37.70
C GLU A 172 -10.04 -29.01 38.47
N GLN A 173 -9.87 -27.69 38.35
CA GLN A 173 -8.86 -26.95 39.09
C GLN A 173 -9.07 -27.02 40.59
N GLU A 174 -10.31 -26.89 41.07
CA GLU A 174 -10.63 -27.05 42.49
C GLU A 174 -10.30 -28.46 43.01
N LYS A 175 -10.58 -29.50 42.22
CA LYS A 175 -10.22 -30.88 42.56
C LYS A 175 -8.71 -31.08 42.62
N GLU A 176 -7.95 -30.49 41.69
CA GLU A 176 -6.49 -30.53 41.70
C GLU A 176 -5.92 -29.80 42.92
N TYR A 177 -6.41 -28.59 43.18
CA TYR A 177 -5.99 -27.81 44.34
C TYR A 177 -6.28 -28.53 45.66
N ALA A 178 -7.47 -29.13 45.79
CA ALA A 178 -7.82 -29.93 46.97
C ALA A 178 -6.92 -31.17 47.15
N LYS A 179 -6.44 -31.78 46.06
CA LYS A 179 -5.47 -32.89 46.13
C LYS A 179 -4.11 -32.41 46.62
N ILE A 180 -3.62 -31.28 46.10
CA ILE A 180 -2.36 -30.67 46.53
C ILE A 180 -2.43 -30.36 48.03
N LEU A 181 -3.50 -29.71 48.48
CA LEU A 181 -3.66 -29.35 49.89
C LEU A 181 -3.70 -30.57 50.82
N LYS A 182 -4.32 -31.67 50.38
CA LYS A 182 -4.31 -32.94 51.12
C LYS A 182 -2.91 -33.53 51.22
N GLN A 183 -2.16 -33.54 50.11
CA GLN A 183 -0.78 -34.03 50.09
C GLN A 183 0.11 -33.18 51.01
N GLU A 184 0.00 -31.85 50.94
CA GLU A 184 0.75 -30.95 51.82
C GLU A 184 0.42 -31.17 53.30
N ALA A 185 -0.83 -31.44 53.64
CA ALA A 185 -1.23 -31.76 55.00
C ALA A 185 -0.65 -33.11 55.47
N GLU A 186 -0.69 -34.14 54.62
CA GLU A 186 -0.10 -35.46 54.89
C GLU A 186 1.43 -35.36 55.07
N ASP A 187 2.12 -34.62 54.20
CA ASP A 187 3.56 -34.38 54.27
C ASP A 187 3.93 -33.62 55.56
N PHE A 188 3.12 -32.63 55.94
CA PHE A 188 3.31 -31.88 57.18
C PHE A 188 3.14 -32.77 58.42
N GLU A 189 2.09 -33.60 58.46
CA GLU A 189 1.90 -34.56 59.54
C GLU A 189 3.06 -35.56 59.63
N GLU A 190 3.54 -36.07 58.50
CA GLU A 190 4.66 -37.00 58.48
C GLU A 190 5.94 -36.31 58.98
N ALA A 191 6.19 -35.07 58.54
CA ALA A 191 7.31 -34.27 59.03
C ALA A 191 7.24 -34.03 60.55
N GLU A 192 6.06 -33.72 61.09
CA GLU A 192 5.89 -33.56 62.55
C GLU A 192 6.07 -34.88 63.31
N ARG A 193 5.55 -36.00 62.79
CA ARG A 193 5.80 -37.34 63.37
C ARG A 193 7.30 -37.66 63.38
N ARG A 194 8.01 -37.38 62.29
CA ARG A 194 9.47 -37.58 62.21
C ARG A 194 10.20 -36.72 63.25
N LYS A 195 9.87 -35.42 63.36
CA LYS A 195 10.45 -34.54 64.40
C LYS A 195 10.14 -35.00 65.82
N ALA A 196 8.92 -35.51 66.06
CA ALA A 196 8.53 -36.05 67.36
C ALA A 196 9.34 -37.31 67.70
N ALA A 197 9.49 -38.23 66.74
CA ALA A 197 10.30 -39.44 66.90
C ALA A 197 11.79 -39.10 67.12
N GLU A 198 12.33 -38.10 66.45
CA GLU A 198 13.70 -37.62 66.70
C GLU A 198 13.86 -37.03 68.10
N ARG A 199 12.90 -36.20 68.55
CA ARG A 199 12.88 -35.66 69.92
C ARG A 199 12.83 -36.79 70.94
N GLU A 200 11.99 -37.79 70.71
CA GLU A 200 11.88 -38.95 71.59
C GLU A 200 13.20 -39.74 71.65
N LYS A 201 13.83 -40.02 70.50
CA LYS A 201 15.15 -40.67 70.44
C LYS A 201 16.20 -39.89 71.23
N LYS A 202 16.28 -38.57 71.05
CA LYS A 202 17.20 -37.70 71.80
C LYS A 202 16.92 -37.75 73.30
N ASN A 203 15.67 -37.68 73.71
CA ASN A 203 15.27 -37.74 75.12
C ASN A 203 15.60 -39.10 75.74
N ARG A 204 15.40 -40.21 75.02
CA ARG A 204 15.78 -41.55 75.49
C ARG A 204 17.30 -41.66 75.67
N ALA A 205 18.07 -41.24 74.66
CA ALA A 205 19.53 -41.27 74.74
C ALA A 205 20.06 -40.43 75.92
N TYR A 206 19.51 -39.22 76.10
CA TYR A 206 19.85 -38.37 77.24
C TYR A 206 19.45 -38.99 78.58
N GLY A 207 18.28 -39.63 78.66
CA GLY A 207 17.86 -40.36 79.85
C GLY A 207 18.75 -41.57 80.19
N GLU A 208 19.25 -42.28 79.18
CA GLU A 208 20.24 -43.35 79.37
C GLU A 208 21.59 -42.81 79.88
N GLU A 209 22.03 -41.66 79.37
CA GLU A 209 23.25 -41.00 79.82
C GLU A 209 23.13 -40.53 81.28
N LEU A 210 22.01 -39.92 81.66
CA LEU A 210 21.72 -39.55 83.05
C LEU A 210 21.69 -40.76 83.98
N LYS A 211 21.12 -41.89 83.54
CA LYS A 211 21.14 -43.13 84.33
C LYS A 211 22.56 -43.62 84.58
N LYS A 212 23.43 -43.59 83.57
CA LYS A 212 24.85 -43.94 83.72
C LYS A 212 25.53 -43.03 84.74
N GLN A 213 25.30 -41.70 84.65
CA GLN A 213 25.83 -40.75 85.62
C GLN A 213 25.37 -41.05 87.05
N ILE A 214 24.09 -41.35 87.27
CA ILE A 214 23.56 -41.72 88.59
C ILE A 214 24.21 -43.01 89.11
N ASP A 215 24.37 -44.03 88.25
CA ASP A 215 25.00 -45.29 88.65
C ASP A 215 26.49 -45.11 88.98
N ASP A 216 27.20 -44.29 88.20
CA ASP A 216 28.59 -43.91 88.45
C ASP A 216 28.74 -43.14 89.76
N ASP A 217 27.91 -42.13 90.00
CA ASP A 217 27.86 -41.36 91.25
C ASP A 217 27.56 -42.25 92.46
N ARG A 218 26.60 -43.18 92.32
CA ARG A 218 26.28 -44.15 93.37
C ARG A 218 27.45 -45.09 93.67
N ASN A 219 28.18 -45.52 92.65
CA ASN A 219 29.36 -46.34 92.82
C ASN A 219 30.52 -45.56 93.47
N ASN A 220 30.69 -44.30 93.09
CA ASN A 220 31.67 -43.40 93.68
C ASN A 220 31.36 -43.15 95.16
N LEU A 221 30.09 -42.89 95.51
CA LEU A 221 29.66 -42.73 96.90
C LEU A 221 29.96 -43.99 97.73
N LYS A 222 29.62 -45.18 97.21
CA LYS A 222 29.95 -46.46 97.87
C LYS A 222 31.46 -46.68 98.04
N ARG A 223 32.29 -46.18 97.11
CA ARG A 223 33.75 -46.25 97.24
C ARG A 223 34.23 -45.30 98.33
N ALA A 224 33.74 -44.06 98.32
CA ALA A 224 34.05 -43.07 99.36
C ALA A 224 33.64 -43.57 100.76
N ASP A 225 32.44 -44.11 100.93
CA ASP A 225 31.97 -44.69 102.20
C ASP A 225 32.88 -45.83 102.69
N ARG A 226 33.37 -46.68 101.77
CA ARG A 226 34.30 -47.77 102.10
C ARG A 226 35.67 -47.25 102.48
N GLU A 227 36.17 -46.25 101.77
CA GLU A 227 37.44 -45.60 102.08
C GLU A 227 37.37 -44.91 103.45
N GLU A 228 36.28 -44.18 103.74
CA GLU A 228 36.03 -43.57 105.05
C GLU A 228 35.95 -44.62 106.17
N TYR A 229 35.24 -45.73 105.95
CA TYR A 229 35.19 -46.84 106.91
C TYR A 229 36.57 -47.48 107.16
N LEU A 230 37.38 -47.67 106.11
CA LEU A 230 38.73 -48.21 106.23
C LEU A 230 39.67 -47.25 106.97
N MET A 231 39.58 -45.94 106.68
CA MET A 231 40.32 -44.89 107.38
C MET A 231 39.93 -44.85 108.86
N GLY A 232 38.63 -44.79 109.18
CA GLY A 232 38.14 -44.81 110.56
C GLY A 232 38.54 -46.08 111.32
N ARG A 233 38.57 -47.25 110.64
CA ARG A 233 39.10 -48.49 111.23
C ARG A 233 40.60 -48.40 111.51
N GLN A 234 41.37 -47.82 110.60
CA GLN A 234 42.80 -47.64 110.79
C GLN A 234 43.08 -46.66 111.94
N ASP A 235 42.30 -45.59 112.06
CA ASP A 235 42.39 -44.63 113.16
C ASP A 235 42.08 -45.29 114.50
N LEU A 236 41.05 -46.16 114.58
CA LEU A 236 40.77 -46.97 115.78
C LEU A 236 41.94 -47.89 116.15
N ILE A 237 42.60 -48.51 115.16
CA ILE A 237 43.78 -49.35 115.39
C ILE A 237 44.95 -48.51 115.90
N ASN A 238 45.16 -47.31 115.33
CA ASN A 238 46.21 -46.38 115.74
C ASN A 238 45.96 -45.89 117.17
N MET A 239 44.74 -45.44 117.50
CA MET A 239 44.35 -45.05 118.87
C MET A 239 44.52 -46.21 119.87
N ALA A 240 44.14 -47.44 119.50
CA ALA A 240 44.33 -48.60 120.37
C ALA A 240 45.81 -48.99 120.56
N ARG A 241 46.69 -48.61 119.63
CA ARG A 241 48.15 -48.72 119.80
C ARG A 241 48.66 -47.64 120.74
N GLU A 242 48.27 -46.39 120.52
CA GLU A 242 48.62 -45.26 121.40
C GLU A 242 48.18 -45.52 122.85
N ILE A 243 46.97 -46.04 123.08
CA ILE A 243 46.49 -46.42 124.44
C ILE A 243 47.36 -47.53 125.06
N ARG A 244 47.84 -48.49 124.27
CA ARG A 244 48.74 -49.54 124.77
C ARG A 244 50.11 -48.98 125.12
N GLU A 245 50.65 -48.12 124.27
CA GLU A 245 51.93 -47.43 124.52
C GLU A 245 51.82 -46.55 125.78
N ILE A 246 50.70 -45.83 125.97
CA ILE A 246 50.45 -45.06 127.20
C ILE A 246 50.43 -45.99 128.43
N LYS A 247 49.72 -47.13 128.36
CA LYS A 247 49.69 -48.10 129.46
C LYS A 247 51.07 -48.70 129.76
N GLU A 248 51.85 -49.02 128.73
CA GLU A 248 53.22 -49.52 128.91
C GLU A 248 54.10 -48.46 129.57
N CYS A 249 54.00 -47.18 129.19
CA CYS A 249 54.68 -46.09 129.88
C CYS A 249 54.20 -45.89 131.33
N GLU A 250 52.90 -46.06 131.60
CA GLU A 250 52.35 -46.01 132.97
C GLU A 250 52.88 -47.18 133.83
N ASP A 251 52.91 -48.41 133.29
CA ASP A 251 53.41 -49.60 133.96
C ASP A 251 54.94 -49.52 134.19
N GLU A 252 55.70 -48.93 133.26
CA GLU A 252 57.13 -48.64 133.43
C GLU A 252 57.37 -47.58 134.52
N GLN A 253 56.52 -46.55 134.63
CA GLN A 253 56.58 -45.58 135.73
C GLN A 253 56.24 -46.20 137.09
N VAL A 254 55.32 -47.17 137.15
CA VAL A 254 54.99 -47.90 138.38
C VAL A 254 56.09 -48.91 138.76
N GLY A 255 56.74 -49.55 137.78
CA GLY A 255 57.85 -50.50 138.01
C GLY A 255 59.13 -49.85 138.54
N VAL A 256 59.44 -48.61 138.13
CA VAL A 256 60.60 -47.85 138.65
C VAL A 256 60.36 -47.37 140.09
N ASN A 257 59.11 -47.16 140.49
CA ASN A 257 58.76 -46.62 141.81
C ASN A 257 58.84 -47.66 142.95
N TYR A 258 58.88 -48.97 142.67
CA TYR A 258 58.99 -50.03 143.68
C TYR A 258 60.42 -50.43 144.05
N ASN A 259 61.44 -50.02 143.29
CA ASN A 259 62.85 -50.37 143.58
C ASN A 259 63.61 -49.34 144.43
N TYR A 260 62.97 -48.24 144.86
CA TYR A 260 63.63 -47.18 145.65
C TYR A 260 63.32 -47.21 147.16
N THR A 261 62.56 -48.18 147.69
CA THR A 261 62.07 -48.14 149.08
C THR A 261 62.50 -49.27 150.02
N LEU A 262 63.45 -50.15 149.68
CA LEU A 262 63.84 -51.29 150.54
C LEU A 262 65.35 -51.42 150.88
N HIS A 263 66.15 -50.34 150.82
CA HIS A 263 67.57 -50.38 151.23
C HIS A 263 67.98 -49.41 152.36
N THR A 264 67.05 -48.97 153.22
CA THR A 264 67.37 -48.24 154.45
C THR A 264 66.55 -48.70 155.66
N THR A 265 66.84 -49.91 156.16
CA THR A 265 66.75 -50.43 157.56
C THR A 265 66.95 -51.97 157.48
N GLY A 266 67.81 -52.70 158.18
CA GLY A 266 68.79 -52.47 159.25
C GLY A 266 69.61 -53.77 159.47
N LEU A 267 70.58 -53.69 160.40
CA LEU A 267 71.22 -54.74 161.21
C LEU A 267 71.05 -56.22 160.81
#